data_AF-A0A7X9MRU7-F1
#
_entry.id   AF-A0A7X9MRU7-F1
#
_cell.length_a   1.000
_cell.length_b   1.000
_cell.length_c   1.000
_cell.angle_alpha   90.00
_cell.angle_beta   90.00
_cell.angle_gamma   90.00
#
_symmetry.space_group_name_H-M   'P 1'
#
loop_
_entity.id
_entity.type
_entity.pdbx_description
1 polymer ?
#
loop_
_entity_poly.entity_id
_entity_poly.type
_entity_poly.pdbx_seq_one_letter_code
_entity_poly.pdbx_strand_id
1 'polypeptide(L)'
;MKYFALILLSIGLLAGCNDSSSTPSYEENKKMLIDALQTEDGKKAIRTLLEDPKFQEMLVIDSEQVKKSVEQTMLSKEAEEFWKEIYQDPKFSETMAKSMKKQQEDLMKSMMKDPEYLKDLETFFSSDEMKKELEKTLKSSDMRKEIQKVVEETIQSPSLQAKWQKLVEEAGASKEEGGSKEEGGKKEEEK
;
A
#
# COMPACT_ATOMS: atom_id res chain seq x y z
N MET A 1 -36.22 -42.05 -98.79
CA MET A 1 -35.44 -40.79 -98.71
C MET A 1 -36.06 -39.71 -97.83
N LYS A 2 -37.39 -39.48 -97.81
CA LYS A 2 -38.02 -38.45 -96.96
C LYS A 2 -37.94 -38.69 -95.44
N TYR A 3 -37.95 -39.94 -94.98
CA TYR A 3 -37.85 -40.27 -93.54
C TYR A 3 -36.42 -40.18 -92.99
N PHE A 4 -35.41 -40.30 -93.86
CA PHE A 4 -34.00 -40.23 -93.46
C PHE A 4 -33.59 -38.79 -93.12
N ALA A 5 -34.14 -37.80 -93.85
CA ALA A 5 -33.95 -36.38 -93.55
C ALA A 5 -34.61 -35.96 -92.22
N LEU A 6 -35.71 -36.60 -91.84
CA LEU A 6 -36.46 -36.28 -90.61
C LEU A 6 -35.74 -36.84 -89.36
N ILE A 7 -35.11 -38.02 -89.47
CA ILE A 7 -34.27 -38.60 -88.41
C ILE A 7 -32.97 -37.80 -88.22
N LEU A 8 -32.37 -37.29 -89.30
CA LEU A 8 -31.14 -36.49 -89.24
C LEU A 8 -31.38 -35.10 -88.61
N LEU A 9 -32.57 -34.53 -88.79
CA LEU A 9 -32.99 -33.26 -88.17
C LEU A 9 -33.25 -33.41 -86.66
N SER A 10 -33.78 -34.57 -86.22
CA SER A 10 -34.04 -34.85 -84.80
C SER A 10 -32.75 -35.09 -83.98
N ILE A 11 -31.68 -35.61 -84.60
CA ILE A 11 -30.39 -35.82 -83.93
C ILE A 11 -29.60 -34.50 -83.78
N GLY A 12 -29.80 -33.54 -84.69
CA GLY A 12 -29.15 -32.22 -84.62
C GLY A 12 -29.67 -31.33 -83.47
N LEU A 13 -30.92 -31.49 -83.03
CA LEU A 13 -31.52 -30.70 -81.95
C LEU A 13 -31.10 -31.17 -80.53
N LEU A 14 -30.57 -32.39 -80.40
CA LEU A 14 -30.10 -32.95 -79.11
C LEU A 14 -28.60 -32.76 -78.86
N ALA A 15 -27.84 -32.29 -79.86
CA ALA A 15 -26.41 -32.01 -79.74
C ALA A 15 -26.08 -30.58 -79.24
N GLY A 16 -27.10 -29.80 -78.86
CA GLY A 16 -26.98 -28.37 -78.52
C GLY A 16 -26.91 -28.02 -77.04
N CYS A 17 -26.70 -28.98 -76.13
CA CYS A 17 -26.54 -28.70 -74.70
C CYS A 17 -25.16 -29.21 -74.22
N ASN A 18 -24.12 -28.47 -74.60
CA ASN A 18 -22.82 -28.51 -73.94
C ASN A 18 -22.63 -27.17 -73.25
N ASP A 19 -23.41 -26.93 -72.19
CA ASP A 19 -23.15 -25.80 -71.31
C ASP A 19 -22.02 -26.23 -70.38
N SER A 20 -20.82 -25.82 -70.78
CA SER A 20 -19.60 -25.90 -70.00
C SER A 20 -19.87 -25.33 -68.62
N SER A 21 -20.00 -26.21 -67.63
CA SER A 21 -19.87 -25.85 -66.21
C SER A 21 -18.44 -25.38 -65.97
N SER A 22 -18.16 -24.13 -66.32
CA SER A 22 -16.97 -23.42 -65.88
C SER A 22 -17.06 -23.33 -64.38
N THR A 23 -16.31 -24.18 -63.68
CA THR A 23 -16.01 -23.98 -62.26
C THR A 23 -15.58 -22.52 -62.10
N PRO A 24 -16.26 -21.73 -61.25
CA PRO A 24 -15.97 -20.31 -61.11
C PRO A 24 -14.48 -20.11 -60.82
N SER A 25 -13.90 -19.09 -61.46
CA SER A 25 -12.46 -18.81 -61.33
C SER A 25 -12.12 -18.56 -59.85
N TYR A 26 -10.91 -18.91 -59.44
CA TYR A 26 -10.46 -18.72 -58.05
C TYR A 26 -10.66 -17.27 -57.56
N GLU A 27 -10.43 -16.28 -58.44
CA GLU A 27 -10.65 -14.87 -58.14
C GLU A 27 -12.12 -14.50 -57.95
N GLU A 28 -13.02 -15.15 -58.69
CA GLU A 28 -14.46 -14.96 -58.55
C GLU A 28 -14.99 -15.60 -57.25
N ASN A 29 -14.50 -16.79 -56.90
CA ASN A 29 -14.81 -17.42 -55.61
C ASN A 29 -14.26 -16.60 -54.43
N LYS A 30 -13.05 -16.05 -54.57
CA LYS A 30 -12.45 -15.17 -53.55
C LYS A 30 -13.27 -13.90 -53.38
N LYS A 31 -13.70 -13.26 -54.47
CA LYS A 31 -14.53 -12.07 -54.44
C LYS A 31 -15.90 -12.36 -53.81
N MET A 32 -16.53 -13.45 -54.21
CA MET A 32 -17.80 -13.91 -53.63
C MET A 32 -17.68 -14.19 -52.13
N LEU A 33 -16.56 -14.77 -51.67
CA LEU A 33 -16.31 -15.02 -50.25
C LEU A 33 -16.10 -13.71 -49.47
N ILE A 34 -15.36 -12.75 -50.02
CA ILE A 34 -15.15 -11.43 -49.41
C ILE A 34 -16.49 -10.69 -49.30
N ASP A 35 -17.29 -10.70 -50.36
CA ASP A 35 -18.60 -10.06 -50.40
C ASP A 35 -19.54 -10.73 -49.37
N ALA A 36 -19.53 -12.07 -49.28
CA ALA A 36 -20.28 -12.82 -48.27
C ALA A 36 -19.90 -12.43 -46.83
N LEU A 37 -18.61 -12.25 -46.54
CA LEU A 37 -18.15 -11.79 -45.22
C LEU A 37 -18.55 -10.33 -44.94
N GLN A 38 -18.65 -9.49 -45.96
CA GLN A 38 -19.05 -8.08 -45.85
C GLN A 38 -20.57 -7.88 -45.77
N THR A 39 -21.37 -8.88 -46.14
CA THR A 39 -22.83 -8.84 -45.98
C THR A 39 -23.25 -8.73 -44.51
N GLU A 40 -24.47 -8.27 -44.28
CA GLU A 40 -25.03 -8.19 -42.92
C GLU A 40 -25.12 -9.56 -42.24
N ASP A 41 -25.36 -10.63 -43.00
CA ASP A 41 -25.36 -12.00 -42.50
C ASP A 41 -23.94 -12.46 -42.11
N GLY A 42 -22.92 -12.13 -42.91
CA GLY A 42 -21.51 -12.39 -42.59
C GLY A 42 -21.06 -11.66 -41.32
N LYS A 43 -21.37 -10.37 -41.20
CA LYS A 43 -21.11 -9.61 -39.97
C LYS A 43 -21.87 -10.17 -38.77
N LYS A 44 -23.13 -10.60 -38.95
CA LYS A 44 -23.93 -11.19 -37.88
C LYS A 44 -23.35 -12.52 -37.42
N ALA A 45 -22.91 -13.39 -38.35
CA ALA A 45 -22.24 -14.64 -38.02
C ALA A 45 -20.93 -14.42 -37.24
N ILE A 46 -20.12 -13.42 -37.63
CA ILE A 46 -18.91 -13.03 -36.89
C ILE A 46 -19.27 -12.51 -35.49
N ARG A 47 -20.32 -11.68 -35.36
CA ARG A 47 -20.78 -11.21 -34.04
C ARG A 47 -21.25 -12.35 -33.15
N THR A 48 -22.02 -13.29 -33.68
CA THR A 48 -22.45 -14.49 -32.94
C THR A 48 -21.26 -15.37 -32.53
N LEU A 49 -20.23 -15.45 -33.36
CA LEU A 49 -19.00 -16.16 -33.02
C LEU A 49 -18.20 -15.41 -31.93
N LEU A 50 -18.16 -14.08 -31.98
CA LEU A 50 -17.57 -13.24 -30.92
C LEU A 50 -18.37 -13.26 -29.62
N GLU A 51 -19.62 -13.69 -29.63
CA GLU A 51 -20.43 -13.92 -28.43
C GLU A 51 -20.16 -15.30 -27.79
N ASP A 52 -19.47 -16.22 -28.49
CA ASP A 52 -19.09 -17.52 -27.93
C ASP A 52 -17.93 -17.35 -26.92
N PRO A 53 -18.12 -17.71 -25.64
CA PRO A 53 -17.10 -17.58 -24.60
C PRO A 53 -15.78 -18.28 -24.94
N LYS A 54 -15.83 -19.42 -25.64
CA LYS A 54 -14.62 -20.17 -26.04
C LYS A 54 -13.81 -19.43 -27.10
N PHE A 55 -14.50 -18.71 -27.98
CA PHE A 55 -13.86 -17.91 -29.02
C PHE A 55 -13.29 -16.60 -28.44
N GLN A 56 -14.00 -15.98 -27.48
CA GLN A 56 -13.52 -14.82 -26.74
C GLN A 56 -12.23 -15.11 -25.95
N GLU A 57 -12.20 -16.24 -25.23
CA GLU A 57 -11.03 -16.65 -24.43
C GLU A 57 -9.77 -16.82 -25.30
N MET A 58 -9.93 -17.40 -26.50
CA MET A 58 -8.86 -17.59 -27.47
C MET A 58 -8.34 -16.28 -28.07
N LEU A 59 -9.20 -15.27 -28.24
CA LEU A 59 -8.84 -13.96 -28.82
C LEU A 59 -8.25 -12.98 -27.80
N VAL A 60 -8.73 -13.00 -26.55
CA VAL A 60 -8.45 -11.96 -25.55
C VAL A 60 -7.10 -12.18 -24.85
N ILE A 61 -6.61 -13.41 -24.77
CA ILE A 61 -5.44 -13.74 -23.93
C ILE A 61 -4.13 -13.83 -24.73
N ASP A 62 -4.18 -14.16 -26.03
CA ASP A 62 -2.98 -14.53 -26.81
C ASP A 62 -2.37 -13.38 -27.64
N SER A 63 -2.88 -12.15 -27.53
CA SER A 63 -2.29 -11.03 -28.26
C SER A 63 -1.32 -10.24 -27.37
N GLU A 64 -0.04 -10.18 -27.78
CA GLU A 64 0.94 -9.24 -27.23
C GLU A 64 0.40 -7.81 -27.19
N GLN A 65 -0.52 -7.48 -28.11
CA GLN A 65 -1.23 -6.21 -28.16
C GLN A 65 -2.13 -5.99 -26.94
N VAL A 66 -2.92 -6.97 -26.47
CA VAL A 66 -3.72 -6.83 -25.24
C VAL A 66 -2.82 -6.63 -24.03
N LYS A 67 -1.74 -7.42 -23.89
CA LYS A 67 -0.78 -7.25 -22.80
C LYS A 67 -0.16 -5.85 -22.81
N LYS A 68 0.32 -5.40 -23.96
CA LYS A 68 0.92 -4.07 -24.12
C LYS A 68 -0.09 -2.96 -23.84
N SER A 69 -1.33 -3.09 -24.28
CA SER A 69 -2.39 -2.13 -23.99
C SER A 69 -2.71 -2.08 -22.50
N VAL A 70 -2.82 -3.22 -21.82
CA VAL A 70 -3.03 -3.27 -20.37
C VAL A 70 -1.85 -2.64 -19.62
N GLU A 71 -0.60 -2.96 -19.99
CA GLU A 71 0.59 -2.35 -19.39
C GLU A 71 0.62 -0.84 -19.62
N GLN A 72 0.37 -0.38 -20.84
CA GLN A 72 0.36 1.04 -21.19
C GLN A 72 -0.74 1.79 -20.44
N THR A 73 -1.94 1.22 -20.33
CA THR A 73 -3.04 1.81 -19.58
C THR A 73 -2.73 1.82 -18.08
N MET A 74 -2.24 0.72 -17.50
CA MET A 74 -1.92 0.65 -16.07
C MET A 74 -0.78 1.59 -15.65
N LEU A 75 0.15 1.88 -16.56
CA LEU A 75 1.26 2.82 -16.33
C LEU A 75 0.94 4.25 -16.79
N SER A 76 -0.28 4.51 -17.26
CA SER A 76 -0.69 5.83 -17.74
C SER A 76 -1.08 6.74 -16.58
N LYS A 77 -1.12 8.05 -16.86
CA LYS A 77 -1.59 9.05 -15.87
C LYS A 77 -3.06 8.86 -15.53
N GLU A 78 -3.85 8.42 -16.50
CA GLU A 78 -5.27 8.12 -16.33
C GLU A 78 -5.48 6.97 -15.35
N ALA A 79 -4.61 5.94 -15.36
CA ALA A 79 -4.65 4.91 -14.32
C ALA A 79 -4.23 5.43 -12.95
N GLU A 80 -3.24 6.33 -12.87
CA GLU A 80 -2.86 6.97 -11.60
C GLU A 80 -4.04 7.76 -11.00
N GLU A 81 -4.75 8.55 -11.83
CA GLU A 81 -5.96 9.27 -11.43
C GLU A 81 -7.09 8.31 -11.01
N PHE A 82 -7.35 7.27 -11.81
CA PHE A 82 -8.31 6.22 -11.47
C PHE A 82 -8.01 5.58 -10.11
N TRP A 83 -6.75 5.20 -9.85
CA TRP A 83 -6.37 4.64 -8.56
C TRP A 83 -6.57 5.67 -7.44
N LYS A 84 -6.21 6.94 -7.63
CA LYS A 84 -6.45 7.99 -6.61
C LYS A 84 -7.94 8.12 -6.28
N GLU A 85 -8.82 8.06 -7.27
CA GLU A 85 -10.28 8.12 -7.05
C GLU A 85 -10.80 6.86 -6.36
N ILE A 86 -10.39 5.68 -6.83
CA ILE A 86 -10.83 4.40 -6.26
C ILE A 86 -10.33 4.22 -4.82
N TYR A 87 -9.13 4.71 -4.48
CA TYR A 87 -8.64 4.70 -3.11
C TYR A 87 -9.44 5.63 -2.18
N GLN A 88 -10.15 6.63 -2.71
CA GLN A 88 -11.05 7.46 -1.89
C GLN A 88 -12.36 6.73 -1.55
N ASP A 89 -12.71 5.65 -2.26
CA ASP A 89 -13.85 4.82 -1.92
C ASP A 89 -13.59 4.04 -0.61
N PRO A 90 -14.40 4.23 0.45
CA PRO A 90 -14.16 3.59 1.74
C PRO A 90 -14.24 2.06 1.70
N LYS A 91 -15.10 1.46 0.87
CA LYS A 91 -15.25 0.01 0.78
C LYS A 91 -14.05 -0.62 0.07
N PHE A 92 -13.58 0.03 -0.99
CA PHE A 92 -12.36 -0.37 -1.67
C PHE A 92 -11.16 -0.27 -0.71
N SER A 93 -10.95 0.88 -0.08
CA SER A 93 -9.88 1.10 0.88
C SER A 93 -9.92 0.13 2.06
N GLU A 94 -11.11 -0.16 2.61
CA GLU A 94 -11.26 -1.14 3.68
C GLU A 94 -10.87 -2.56 3.23
N THR A 95 -11.35 -2.97 2.06
CA THR A 95 -11.06 -4.31 1.51
C THR A 95 -9.58 -4.47 1.23
N MET A 96 -8.97 -3.44 0.66
CA MET A 96 -7.56 -3.43 0.27
C MET A 96 -6.66 -3.35 1.52
N ALA A 97 -7.01 -2.53 2.51
CA ALA A 97 -6.32 -2.52 3.80
C ALA A 97 -6.41 -3.88 4.52
N LYS A 98 -7.58 -4.54 4.49
CA LYS A 98 -7.75 -5.88 5.08
C LYS A 98 -6.92 -6.93 4.37
N SER A 99 -6.85 -6.91 3.04
CA SER A 99 -6.08 -7.88 2.27
C SER A 99 -4.57 -7.76 2.50
N MET A 100 -4.07 -6.55 2.74
CA MET A 100 -2.66 -6.28 3.00
C MET A 100 -2.26 -6.30 4.48
N LYS A 101 -3.22 -6.47 5.41
CA LYS A 101 -2.97 -6.34 6.85
C LYS A 101 -1.79 -7.17 7.34
N LYS A 102 -1.67 -8.42 6.88
CA LYS A 102 -0.59 -9.33 7.30
C LYS A 102 0.77 -8.85 6.82
N GLN A 103 0.86 -8.48 5.54
CA GLN A 103 2.08 -7.96 4.92
C GLN A 103 2.49 -6.64 5.58
N GLN A 104 1.53 -5.78 5.91
CA GLN A 104 1.77 -4.53 6.63
C GLN A 104 2.29 -4.78 8.05
N GLU A 105 1.73 -5.76 8.76
CA GLU A 105 2.20 -6.15 10.10
C GLU A 105 3.63 -6.72 10.05
N ASP A 106 3.91 -7.59 9.09
CA ASP A 106 5.24 -8.19 8.90
C ASP A 106 6.27 -7.11 8.52
N LEU A 107 5.91 -6.20 7.62
CA LEU A 107 6.74 -5.04 7.26
C LEU A 107 7.02 -4.17 8.48
N MET A 108 5.99 -3.81 9.25
CA MET A 108 6.15 -2.97 10.44
C MET A 108 7.06 -3.64 11.49
N LYS A 109 6.89 -4.94 11.75
CA LYS A 109 7.78 -5.71 12.64
C LYS A 109 9.21 -5.77 12.13
N SER A 110 9.40 -5.81 10.81
CA SER A 110 10.72 -5.77 10.20
C SER A 110 11.35 -4.37 10.35
N MET A 111 10.59 -3.31 10.09
CA MET A 111 11.06 -1.92 10.26
C MET A 111 11.43 -1.63 11.71
N MET A 112 10.71 -2.16 12.70
CA MET A 112 11.10 -2.03 14.12
C MET A 112 12.48 -2.62 14.46
N LYS A 113 13.05 -3.47 13.60
CA LYS A 113 14.40 -4.03 13.76
C LYS A 113 15.42 -3.32 12.87
N ASP A 114 14.96 -2.43 11.99
CA ASP A 114 15.79 -1.70 11.06
C ASP A 114 16.48 -0.52 11.79
N PRO A 115 17.82 -0.38 11.68
CA PRO A 115 18.56 0.67 12.36
C PRO A 115 18.16 2.10 11.95
N GLU A 116 17.78 2.33 10.69
CA GLU A 116 17.39 3.67 10.23
C GLU A 116 16.03 4.03 10.81
N TYR A 117 15.06 3.12 10.76
CA TYR A 117 13.76 3.32 11.37
C TYR A 117 13.85 3.52 12.90
N LEU A 118 14.75 2.78 13.57
CA LEU A 118 15.00 2.97 15.00
C LEU A 118 15.58 4.35 15.32
N LYS A 119 16.43 4.91 14.45
CA LYS A 119 16.97 6.26 14.61
C LYS A 119 15.90 7.33 14.43
N ASP A 120 14.99 7.13 13.49
CA ASP A 120 13.83 8.02 13.32
C ASP A 120 12.90 7.94 14.55
N LEU A 121 12.69 6.74 15.11
CA LEU A 121 11.97 6.57 16.37
C LEU A 121 12.67 7.25 17.55
N GLU A 122 14.00 7.15 17.66
CA GLU A 122 14.76 7.85 18.70
C GLU A 122 14.58 9.38 18.59
N THR A 123 14.60 9.89 17.36
CA THR A 123 14.35 11.31 17.09
C THR A 123 12.92 11.70 17.49
N PHE A 124 11.93 10.86 17.15
CA PHE A 124 10.55 11.05 17.56
C PHE A 124 10.38 11.04 19.09
N PHE A 125 10.98 10.08 19.79
CA PHE A 125 10.94 10.01 21.26
C PHE A 125 11.70 11.15 21.94
N SER A 126 12.69 11.73 21.25
CA SER A 126 13.44 12.89 21.72
C SER A 126 12.77 14.22 21.39
N SER A 127 11.62 14.21 20.71
CA SER A 127 10.82 15.42 20.46
C SER A 127 10.38 16.10 21.75
N ASP A 128 10.15 17.41 21.69
CA ASP A 128 9.75 18.19 22.87
C ASP A 128 8.35 17.79 23.36
N GLU A 129 7.46 17.35 22.48
CA GLU A 129 6.15 16.79 22.83
C GLU A 129 6.32 15.51 23.67
N MET A 130 7.17 14.59 23.23
CA MET A 130 7.40 13.34 23.96
C MET A 130 8.11 13.59 25.29
N LYS A 131 9.05 14.53 25.34
CA LYS A 131 9.67 14.96 26.61
C LYS A 131 8.65 15.51 27.60
N LYS A 132 7.66 16.28 27.16
CA LYS A 132 6.59 16.80 28.03
C LYS A 132 5.71 15.68 28.59
N GLU A 133 5.34 14.70 27.78
CA GLU A 133 4.53 13.58 28.27
C GLU A 133 5.35 12.67 29.21
N LEU A 134 6.64 12.49 28.92
CA LEU A 134 7.57 11.82 29.84
C LEU A 134 7.71 12.58 31.16
N GLU A 135 7.87 13.90 31.12
CA GLU A 135 7.95 14.76 32.31
C GLU A 135 6.69 14.65 33.17
N LYS A 136 5.52 14.69 32.53
CA LYS A 136 4.23 14.51 33.20
C LYS A 136 4.13 13.12 33.86
N THR A 137 4.61 12.08 33.17
CA THR A 137 4.67 10.72 33.71
C THR A 137 5.62 10.63 34.90
N LEU A 138 6.79 11.25 34.83
CA LEU A 138 7.76 11.29 35.93
C LEU A 138 7.25 12.09 37.14
N LYS A 139 6.42 13.11 36.89
CA LYS A 139 5.78 13.92 37.93
C LYS A 139 4.51 13.28 38.50
N SER A 140 4.06 12.15 37.96
CA SER A 140 2.87 11.43 38.42
C SER A 140 3.01 11.00 39.88
N SER A 141 1.87 10.82 40.56
CA SER A 141 1.86 10.40 41.97
C SER A 141 2.55 9.05 42.18
N ASP A 142 2.44 8.14 41.22
CA ASP A 142 3.00 6.80 41.34
C ASP A 142 4.52 6.82 41.19
N MET A 143 5.04 7.58 40.22
CA MET A 143 6.48 7.75 40.09
C MET A 143 7.08 8.52 41.28
N ARG A 144 6.36 9.53 41.82
CA ARG A 144 6.80 10.24 43.04
C ARG A 144 6.94 9.32 44.24
N LYS A 145 6.05 8.32 44.42
CA LYS A 145 6.18 7.33 45.49
C LYS A 145 7.42 6.46 45.33
N GLU A 146 7.70 6.02 44.11
CA GLU A 146 8.90 5.24 43.83
C GLU A 146 10.17 6.06 44.04
N ILE A 147 10.18 7.32 43.58
CA ILE A 147 11.27 8.26 43.84
C ILE A 147 11.44 8.48 45.34
N GLN A 148 10.36 8.67 46.09
CA GLN A 148 10.42 8.83 47.54
C GLN A 148 11.05 7.61 48.20
N LYS A 149 10.64 6.41 47.81
CA LYS A 149 11.20 5.16 48.33
C LYS A 149 12.70 5.03 48.01
N VAL A 150 13.10 5.32 46.77
CA VAL A 150 14.52 5.32 46.38
C VAL A 150 15.32 6.34 47.19
N VAL A 151 14.76 7.53 47.43
CA VAL A 151 15.40 8.57 48.27
C VAL A 151 15.53 8.09 49.72
N GLU A 152 14.49 7.47 50.28
CA GLU A 152 14.52 6.88 51.63
C GLU A 152 15.60 5.79 51.74
N GLU A 153 15.65 4.86 50.80
CA GLU A 153 16.68 3.81 50.72
C GLU A 153 18.10 4.40 50.57
N THR A 154 18.23 5.45 49.76
CA THR A 154 19.51 6.14 49.53
C THR A 154 20.01 6.83 50.80
N ILE A 155 19.13 7.55 51.51
CA ILE A 155 19.45 8.18 52.80
C ILE A 155 19.81 7.13 53.85
N GLN A 156 19.12 5.99 53.84
CA GLN A 156 19.40 4.86 54.75
C GLN A 156 20.66 4.08 54.38
N SER A 157 21.30 4.36 53.24
CA SER A 157 22.53 3.67 52.86
C SER A 157 23.65 4.01 53.86
N PRO A 158 24.43 3.01 54.33
CA PRO A 158 25.48 3.24 55.33
C PRO A 158 26.50 4.32 54.94
N SER A 159 26.80 4.43 53.64
CA SER A 159 27.76 5.41 53.12
C SER A 159 27.24 6.85 53.20
N LEU A 160 25.94 7.06 52.99
CA LEU A 160 25.31 8.36 53.12
C LEU A 160 24.97 8.67 54.57
N GLN A 161 24.47 7.71 55.35
CA GLN A 161 24.25 7.90 56.79
C GLN A 161 25.51 8.39 57.50
N ALA A 162 26.68 7.81 57.19
CA ALA A 162 27.96 8.27 57.74
C ALA A 162 28.32 9.70 57.31
N LYS A 163 28.00 10.09 56.05
CA LYS A 163 28.20 11.46 55.57
C LYS A 163 27.23 12.46 56.23
N TRP A 164 25.98 12.06 56.42
CA TRP A 164 24.96 12.85 57.13
C TRP A 164 25.34 13.04 58.59
N GLN A 165 25.80 11.99 59.28
CA GLN A 165 26.31 12.09 60.65
C GLN A 165 27.48 13.06 60.74
N LYS A 166 28.48 12.96 59.86
CA LYS A 166 29.59 13.91 59.80
C LYS A 166 29.16 15.35 59.55
N LEU A 167 28.23 15.59 58.62
CA LEU A 167 27.70 16.92 58.35
C LEU A 167 26.95 17.51 59.55
N VAL A 168 26.19 16.69 60.28
CA VAL A 168 25.48 17.10 61.50
C VAL A 168 26.47 17.41 62.62
N GLU A 169 27.52 16.61 62.77
CA GLU A 169 28.61 16.86 63.73
C GLU A 169 29.36 18.15 63.38
N GLU A 170 29.70 18.40 62.12
CA GLU A 170 30.34 19.64 61.66
C GLU A 170 29.45 20.87 61.86
N ALA A 171 28.15 20.77 61.55
CA ALA A 171 27.18 21.86 61.76
C ALA A 171 26.90 22.13 63.24
N GLY A 172 26.92 21.08 64.08
CA GLY A 172 26.81 21.18 65.54
C GLY A 172 28.05 21.80 66.17
N ALA A 173 29.24 21.35 65.76
CA ALA A 173 30.52 21.93 66.18
C ALA A 173 30.65 23.41 65.77
N SER A 174 30.14 23.77 64.59
CA SER A 174 30.08 25.17 64.12
C SER A 174 29.16 26.07 64.98
N LYS A 175 28.24 25.50 65.78
CA LYS A 175 27.38 26.26 66.71
C LYS A 175 27.97 26.44 68.10
N GLU A 176 28.94 25.62 68.52
CA GLU A 176 29.60 25.76 69.83
C GLU A 176 30.72 26.82 69.84
N GLU A 177 31.26 27.23 68.68
CA GLU A 177 32.27 28.30 68.62
C GLU A 177 31.69 29.74 68.57
N GLY A 178 30.36 29.92 68.50
CA GLY A 178 29.72 31.23 68.35
C GLY A 178 28.98 31.78 69.57
N GLY A 179 28.97 31.07 70.70
CA GLY A 179 27.98 31.30 71.76
C GLY A 179 28.51 31.34 73.18
N SER A 180 29.63 32.02 73.47
CA SER A 180 29.98 32.32 74.88
C SER A 180 31.03 33.43 75.03
N LYS A 181 30.64 34.71 74.89
CA LYS A 181 31.20 35.84 75.66
C LYS A 181 30.48 37.14 75.33
N GLU A 182 29.60 37.58 76.22
CA GLU A 182 29.56 38.93 76.81
C GLU A 182 28.17 39.20 77.39
N GLU A 183 27.97 38.78 78.63
CA GLU A 183 27.00 39.43 79.51
C GLU A 183 27.64 39.51 80.90
N GLY A 184 28.07 40.71 81.31
CA GLY A 184 28.85 40.86 82.55
C GLY A 184 29.42 42.24 82.89
N GLY A 185 28.62 43.30 82.75
CA GLY A 185 28.54 44.40 83.75
C GLY A 185 29.65 45.47 83.88
N LYS A 186 29.27 46.73 83.62
CA LYS A 186 29.53 47.96 84.43
C LYS A 186 28.76 49.12 83.77
N LYS A 187 27.66 49.65 84.32
CA LYS A 187 27.49 50.59 85.45
C LYS A 187 28.22 51.92 85.29
N GLU A 188 27.43 53.01 85.40
CA GLU A 188 27.80 54.45 85.60
C GLU A 188 28.47 55.12 84.39
N GLU A 189 28.20 56.37 83.96
CA GLU A 189 27.71 57.64 84.53
C GLU A 189 27.18 58.49 83.34
N GLU A 190 26.02 59.14 83.42
CA GLU A 190 25.87 60.59 83.72
C GLU A 190 26.50 61.57 82.68
N LYS A 191 25.72 62.00 81.68
CA LYS A 191 25.33 63.41 81.38
C LYS A 191 24.67 63.56 80.01
#